data_AF-A0A656AR77-F1
#
_entry.id   AF-A0A656AR77-F1
#
_cell.length_a   1.000
_cell.length_b   1.000
_cell.length_c   1.000
_cell.angle_alpha   90.00
_cell.angle_beta   90.00
_cell.angle_gamma   90.00
#
_symmetry.space_group_name_H-M   'P 1'
#
loop_
_entity.id
_entity.type
_entity.pdbx_description
1 polymer ?
#
loop_
_entity_poly.entity_id
_entity_poly.type
_entity_poly.pdbx_seq_one_letter_code
_entity_poly.pdbx_strand_id
1 'polypeptide(L)'
;MIIDSPLRDGSLRSEAEKQQIPVLTYEAGEALRFDPIAINAGIIGIKRVMQSIGMLRPSRKKIPNSIIAKSTSWLRAEADGILRTLVSLGDKVEKGQVLAYINSPLGKLEVEIRANKSGIVIGQQTLPLVNEGDAVFHLAYFHKADDLIEQVVEEFIEELTEADLEPLTTGHLVTL
;
A
#
# COMPACT_ATOMS: atom_id res chain seq x y z
N MET A 1 5.63 -3.50 5.06
CA MET A 1 6.29 -4.04 3.85
C MET A 1 7.22 -3.00 3.25
N ILE A 2 8.31 -3.40 2.59
CA ILE A 2 9.22 -2.54 1.82
C ILE A 2 9.22 -3.05 0.38
N ILE A 3 9.20 -2.12 -0.59
CA ILE A 3 9.29 -2.45 -2.01
C ILE A 3 10.65 -1.99 -2.52
N ASP A 4 11.42 -2.91 -3.09
CA ASP A 4 12.62 -2.56 -3.84
C ASP A 4 12.19 -2.08 -5.24
N SER A 5 12.05 -0.76 -5.38
CA SER A 5 11.53 -0.11 -6.58
C SER A 5 12.64 0.60 -7.34
N PRO A 6 12.75 0.39 -8.67
CA PRO A 6 13.77 1.03 -9.50
C PRO A 6 13.67 2.55 -9.41
N LEU A 7 14.81 3.21 -9.59
CA LEU A 7 14.86 4.66 -9.63
C LEU A 7 14.39 5.15 -11.00
N ARG A 8 13.62 6.24 -10.97
CA ARG A 8 13.20 6.96 -12.16
C ARG A 8 14.09 8.18 -12.33
N ASP A 9 14.67 8.34 -13.51
CA ASP A 9 15.50 9.50 -13.84
C ASP A 9 14.75 10.81 -13.59
N GLY A 10 15.44 11.77 -12.95
CA GLY A 10 14.88 13.07 -12.57
C GLY A 10 13.94 13.06 -11.36
N SER A 11 13.72 11.90 -10.72
CA SER A 11 13.00 11.85 -9.44
C SER A 11 13.86 12.32 -8.27
N LEU A 12 13.22 12.77 -7.19
CA LEU A 12 13.90 13.12 -5.93
C LEU A 12 14.80 11.97 -5.44
N ARG A 13 14.32 10.72 -5.51
CA ARG A 13 15.09 9.54 -5.10
C ARG A 13 16.35 9.38 -5.95
N SER A 14 16.24 9.55 -7.27
CA SER A 14 17.39 9.45 -8.19
C SER A 14 18.42 10.55 -7.93
N GLU A 15 17.99 11.80 -7.72
CA GLU A 15 18.92 12.89 -7.43
C GLU A 15 19.59 12.76 -6.05
N ALA A 16 18.86 12.28 -5.04
CA ALA A 16 19.41 12.03 -3.71
C ALA A 16 20.43 10.87 -3.71
N GLU A 17 20.18 9.80 -4.46
CA GLU A 17 21.11 8.68 -4.61
C GLU A 17 22.44 9.14 -5.22
N LYS A 18 22.42 10.03 -6.23
CA LYS A 18 23.66 10.60 -6.80
C LYS A 18 24.51 11.34 -5.77
N GLN A 19 23.88 11.85 -4.70
CA GLN A 19 24.56 12.49 -3.57
C GLN A 19 24.81 11.52 -2.39
N GLN A 20 24.56 10.22 -2.58
CA GLN A 20 24.69 9.16 -1.57
C GLN A 20 23.82 9.40 -0.33
N ILE A 21 22.67 10.07 -0.50
CA ILE A 21 21.70 10.31 0.57
C ILE A 21 20.64 9.20 0.52
N PRO A 22 20.50 8.37 1.58
CA PRO A 22 19.44 7.36 1.62
C PRO A 22 18.05 8.00 1.64
N VAL A 23 17.14 7.49 0.81
CA VAL A 23 15.75 7.95 0.75
C VAL A 23 14.81 6.78 0.94
N LEU A 24 13.84 6.97 1.83
CA LEU A 24 12.68 6.09 2.00
C LEU A 24 11.44 6.88 1.60
N THR A 25 10.62 6.30 0.72
CA THR A 25 9.32 6.85 0.36
C THR A 25 8.26 6.10 1.14
N TYR A 26 7.42 6.85 1.86
CA TYR A 26 6.27 6.32 2.58
C TYR A 26 5.01 6.58 1.76
N GLU A 27 4.29 5.50 1.42
CA GLU A 27 3.02 5.52 0.71
C GLU A 27 1.98 4.86 1.60
N ALA A 28 0.92 5.58 1.95
CA ALA A 28 -0.19 5.08 2.76
C ALA A 28 -1.43 5.96 2.63
N GLY A 29 -2.60 5.36 2.89
CA GLY A 29 -3.90 6.03 2.78
C GLY A 29 -4.35 6.24 1.34
N GLU A 30 -5.31 7.14 1.17
CA GLU A 30 -5.88 7.49 -0.14
C GLU A 30 -5.79 9.00 -0.42
N ALA A 31 -5.83 9.37 -1.69
CA ALA A 31 -5.79 10.77 -2.09
C ALA A 31 -7.02 11.53 -1.55
N LEU A 32 -6.82 12.80 -1.19
CA LEU A 32 -7.88 13.74 -0.80
C LEU A 32 -8.67 13.35 0.47
N ARG A 33 -8.15 12.43 1.29
CA ARG A 33 -8.76 12.06 2.57
C ARG A 33 -7.72 11.90 3.67
N PHE A 34 -8.08 12.28 4.89
CA PHE A 34 -7.30 11.91 6.07
C PHE A 34 -7.60 10.47 6.46
N ASP A 35 -6.55 9.66 6.52
CA ASP A 35 -6.57 8.31 7.07
C ASP A 35 -5.77 8.30 8.39
N PRO A 36 -6.44 8.32 9.56
CA PRO A 36 -5.77 8.34 10.85
C PRO A 36 -4.80 7.18 11.04
N ILE A 37 -5.10 5.98 10.53
CA ILE A 37 -4.24 4.80 10.66
C ILE A 37 -2.95 5.04 9.86
N ALA A 38 -3.07 5.49 8.61
CA ALA A 38 -1.93 5.80 7.75
C ALA A 38 -1.05 6.93 8.31
N ILE A 39 -1.65 7.98 8.86
CA ILE A 39 -0.91 9.11 9.45
C ILE A 39 -0.13 8.63 10.68
N ASN A 40 -0.80 7.89 11.57
CA ASN A 40 -0.22 7.33 12.78
C ASN A 40 0.95 6.38 12.48
N ALA A 41 0.78 5.50 11.50
CA ALA A 41 1.84 4.64 11.01
C ALA A 41 3.06 5.43 10.51
N GLY A 42 2.81 6.53 9.79
CA GLY A 42 3.87 7.44 9.31
C GLY A 42 4.64 8.08 10.47
N ILE A 43 3.93 8.60 11.48
CA ILE A 43 4.55 9.22 12.67
C ILE A 43 5.41 8.22 13.44
N ILE A 44 4.90 7.00 13.66
CA ILE A 44 5.66 5.93 14.32
C ILE A 44 6.90 5.56 13.50
N GLY A 45 6.76 5.41 12.18
CA GLY A 45 7.85 5.11 11.27
C GLY A 45 8.96 6.17 11.30
N ILE A 46 8.61 7.46 11.20
CA ILE A 46 9.56 8.58 11.25
C ILE A 46 10.32 8.57 12.59
N LYS A 47 9.61 8.41 13.72
CA LYS A 47 10.25 8.33 15.05
C LYS A 47 11.25 7.16 15.12
N ARG A 48 10.88 5.99 14.61
CA ARG A 48 11.78 4.81 14.56
C ARG A 48 13.03 5.08 13.73
N VAL A 49 12.88 5.71 12.56
CA VAL A 49 14.02 6.10 11.71
C VAL A 49 14.93 7.08 12.44
N MET A 50 14.37 8.16 13.01
CA MET A 50 15.14 9.15 13.76
C MET A 50 15.89 8.53 14.96
N GLN A 51 15.29 7.56 15.65
CA GLN A 51 15.96 6.80 16.71
C GLN A 51 17.12 5.96 16.17
N SER A 52 16.91 5.29 15.04
CA SER A 52 17.94 4.42 14.43
C SER A 52 19.19 5.20 13.96
N ILE A 53 19.02 6.45 13.53
CA ILE A 53 20.12 7.33 13.08
C ILE A 53 20.62 8.27 14.19
N GLY A 54 20.19 8.05 15.45
CA GLY A 54 20.71 8.78 16.62
C GLY A 54 20.18 10.21 16.80
N MET A 55 19.15 10.62 16.06
CA MET A 55 18.50 11.94 16.25
C MET A 55 17.58 11.96 17.48
N LEU A 56 17.01 10.81 17.87
CA LEU A 56 16.16 10.66 19.06
C LEU A 56 16.72 9.57 19.98
N ARG A 57 16.32 9.62 21.26
CA ARG A 57 16.69 8.58 22.24
C ARG A 57 16.15 7.21 21.80
N PRO A 58 16.95 6.13 21.86
CA PRO A 58 16.51 4.79 21.48
C PRO A 58 15.28 4.34 22.27
N SER A 59 14.32 3.71 21.59
CA SER A 59 13.19 3.05 22.23
C SER A 59 13.56 1.62 22.64
N ARG A 60 12.96 1.14 23.73
CA ARG A 60 13.03 -0.29 24.12
C ARG A 60 11.99 -1.15 23.40
N LYS A 61 11.06 -0.54 22.65
CA LYS A 61 10.05 -1.28 21.88
C LYS A 61 10.73 -2.14 20.82
N LYS A 62 10.27 -3.38 20.68
CA LYS A 62 10.74 -4.30 19.64
C LYS A 62 10.38 -3.73 18.26
N ILE A 63 11.33 -3.76 17.34
CA ILE A 63 11.08 -3.38 15.95
C ILE A 63 10.48 -4.60 15.24
N PRO A 64 9.32 -4.49 14.59
CA PRO A 64 8.73 -5.59 13.84
C PRO A 64 9.61 -5.98 12.64
N ASN A 65 9.54 -7.24 12.25
CA ASN A 65 10.25 -7.71 11.08
C ASN A 65 9.71 -7.03 9.82
N SER A 66 10.60 -6.54 8.96
CA SER A 66 10.19 -6.01 7.66
C SER A 66 10.18 -7.14 6.63
N ILE A 67 9.21 -7.07 5.72
CA ILE A 67 9.12 -7.96 4.56
C ILE A 67 9.41 -7.14 3.32
N ILE A 68 10.32 -7.64 2.50
CA ILE A 68 10.75 -6.99 1.27
C ILE A 68 10.08 -7.71 0.09
N ALA A 69 9.23 -6.99 -0.63
CA ALA A 69 8.72 -7.42 -1.93
C ALA A 69 9.82 -7.18 -2.97
N LYS A 70 10.22 -8.24 -3.70
CA LYS A 70 11.28 -8.16 -4.71
C LYS A 70 10.79 -7.62 -6.05
N SER A 71 9.50 -7.75 -6.30
CA SER A 71 8.89 -7.26 -7.53
C SER A 71 7.42 -6.95 -7.28
N THR A 72 6.89 -6.04 -8.08
CA THR A 72 5.47 -5.68 -8.07
C THR A 72 5.00 -5.52 -9.51
N SER A 73 3.69 -5.60 -9.75
CA SER A 73 3.15 -5.21 -11.06
C SER A 73 1.76 -4.63 -10.97
N TRP A 74 1.45 -3.71 -11.89
CA TRP A 74 0.13 -3.14 -12.04
C TRP A 74 -0.69 -3.99 -13.00
N LEU A 75 -1.88 -4.40 -12.56
CA LEU A 75 -2.93 -4.90 -13.43
C LEU A 75 -3.75 -3.71 -13.93
N ARG A 76 -4.00 -3.71 -15.24
CA ARG A 76 -4.60 -2.60 -15.97
C ARG A 76 -6.01 -2.97 -16.39
N ALA A 77 -6.89 -1.99 -16.47
CA ALA A 77 -8.22 -2.19 -17.06
C ALA A 77 -8.08 -2.53 -18.55
N GLU A 78 -8.70 -3.62 -18.98
CA GLU A 78 -8.69 -4.06 -20.39
C GLU A 78 -9.84 -3.45 -21.21
N ALA A 79 -10.76 -2.73 -20.57
CA ALA A 79 -11.88 -2.05 -21.21
C ALA A 79 -12.40 -0.90 -20.33
N ASP A 80 -13.16 0.01 -20.94
CA ASP A 80 -13.92 1.03 -20.24
C ASP A 80 -15.14 0.44 -19.51
N GLY A 81 -15.48 0.98 -18.34
CA GLY A 81 -16.75 0.64 -17.69
C GLY A 81 -16.78 0.85 -16.18
N ILE A 82 -17.72 0.16 -15.54
CA ILE A 82 -17.92 0.19 -14.09
C ILE A 82 -17.13 -0.95 -13.47
N LEU A 83 -16.17 -0.60 -12.60
CA LEU A 83 -15.34 -1.53 -11.86
C LEU A 83 -16.07 -2.04 -10.61
N ARG A 84 -16.17 -3.37 -10.48
CA ARG A 84 -16.66 -4.05 -9.28
C ARG A 84 -15.58 -4.99 -8.74
N THR A 85 -14.97 -4.61 -7.63
CA THR A 85 -13.86 -5.36 -7.00
C THR A 85 -14.38 -6.51 -6.14
N LEU A 86 -13.63 -7.61 -6.11
CA LEU A 86 -13.89 -8.81 -5.29
C LEU A 86 -12.87 -9.00 -4.16
N VAL A 87 -11.79 -8.22 -4.20
CA VAL A 87 -10.68 -8.24 -3.25
C VAL A 87 -10.45 -6.84 -2.69
N SER A 88 -9.78 -6.79 -1.55
CA SER A 88 -9.41 -5.58 -0.82
C SER A 88 -7.90 -5.42 -0.72
N LEU A 89 -7.44 -4.22 -0.36
CA LEU A 89 -6.05 -3.98 0.02
C LEU A 89 -5.64 -4.92 1.16
N GLY A 90 -4.45 -5.51 1.05
CA GLY A 90 -3.93 -6.49 2.01
C GLY A 90 -4.27 -7.94 1.67
N ASP A 91 -5.28 -8.18 0.82
CA ASP A 91 -5.68 -9.56 0.49
C ASP A 91 -4.58 -10.30 -0.27
N LYS A 92 -4.40 -11.56 0.09
CA LYS A 92 -3.63 -12.53 -0.70
C LYS A 92 -4.46 -13.00 -1.89
N VAL A 93 -3.82 -13.07 -3.05
CA VAL A 93 -4.44 -13.54 -4.28
C VAL A 93 -3.63 -14.66 -4.90
N GLU A 94 -4.32 -15.59 -5.56
CA GLU A 94 -3.70 -16.69 -6.29
C GLU A 94 -3.63 -16.41 -7.79
N LYS A 95 -2.62 -16.96 -8.48
CA LYS A 95 -2.54 -16.89 -9.94
C LYS A 95 -3.83 -17.39 -10.59
N GLY A 96 -4.43 -16.55 -11.43
CA GLY A 96 -5.66 -16.84 -12.17
C GLY A 96 -6.94 -16.44 -11.44
N GLN A 97 -6.87 -16.08 -10.15
CA GLN A 97 -8.01 -15.60 -9.38
C GLN A 97 -8.59 -14.32 -10.01
N VAL A 98 -9.92 -14.25 -10.09
CA VAL A 98 -10.64 -13.04 -10.52
C VAL A 98 -10.62 -12.03 -9.37
N LEU A 99 -10.15 -10.83 -9.65
CA LEU A 99 -10.00 -9.74 -8.67
C LEU A 99 -11.11 -8.70 -8.81
N ALA A 100 -11.61 -8.50 -10.02
CA ALA A 100 -12.70 -7.58 -10.31
C ALA A 100 -13.37 -7.91 -11.65
N TYR A 101 -14.54 -7.32 -11.85
CA TYR A 101 -15.23 -7.26 -13.12
C TYR A 101 -15.34 -5.81 -13.59
N ILE A 102 -15.17 -5.58 -14.89
CA ILE A 102 -15.52 -4.33 -15.57
C ILE A 102 -16.80 -4.58 -16.36
N ASN A 103 -17.88 -3.91 -15.96
CA ASN A 103 -19.18 -4.04 -16.60
C ASN A 103 -19.50 -2.82 -17.45
N SER A 104 -20.01 -3.04 -18.66
CA SER A 104 -20.64 -1.97 -19.44
C SER A 104 -21.92 -1.50 -18.74
N PRO A 105 -22.19 -0.19 -18.65
CA PRO A 105 -23.45 0.32 -18.11
C PRO A 105 -24.71 -0.24 -18.80
N LEU A 106 -24.57 -0.71 -20.04
CA LEU A 106 -25.65 -1.28 -20.85
C LEU A 106 -25.73 -2.82 -20.77
N GLY A 107 -24.93 -3.45 -19.91
CA GLY A 107 -25.05 -4.88 -19.54
C GLY A 107 -24.56 -5.89 -20.58
N LYS A 108 -23.94 -5.47 -21.68
CA LYS A 108 -23.52 -6.36 -22.77
C LYS A 108 -22.11 -6.92 -22.66
N LEU A 109 -21.28 -6.35 -21.78
CA LEU A 109 -19.87 -6.69 -21.65
C LEU A 109 -19.52 -6.84 -20.17
N GLU A 110 -18.88 -7.97 -19.84
CA GLU A 110 -18.26 -8.26 -18.56
C GLU A 110 -16.84 -8.72 -18.83
N VAL A 111 -15.86 -7.92 -18.41
CA VAL A 111 -14.43 -8.23 -18.55
C VAL A 111 -13.87 -8.54 -17.18
N GLU A 112 -13.15 -9.64 -17.06
CA GLU A 112 -12.53 -10.08 -15.81
C GLU A 112 -11.11 -9.52 -15.69
N ILE A 113 -10.78 -8.96 -14.54
CA ILE A 113 -9.39 -8.66 -14.17
C ILE A 113 -8.87 -9.82 -13.33
N ARG A 114 -7.85 -10.53 -13.83
CA ARG A 114 -7.28 -11.72 -13.17
C ARG A 114 -5.86 -11.49 -12.67
N ALA A 115 -5.52 -12.11 -11.54
CA ALA A 115 -4.15 -12.11 -11.04
C ALA A 115 -3.22 -12.90 -11.98
N ASN A 116 -2.17 -12.26 -12.49
CA ASN A 116 -1.18 -12.90 -13.35
C ASN A 116 -0.22 -13.85 -12.57
N LYS A 117 -0.06 -13.63 -11.26
CA LYS A 117 0.77 -14.37 -10.32
C LYS A 117 0.17 -14.27 -8.91
N SER A 118 0.46 -15.25 -8.06
CA SER A 118 0.09 -15.18 -6.64
C SER A 118 0.87 -14.06 -5.94
N GLY A 119 0.23 -13.33 -5.04
CA GLY A 119 0.81 -12.16 -4.39
C GLY A 119 -0.16 -11.49 -3.43
N ILE A 120 0.13 -10.23 -3.07
CA ILE A 120 -0.70 -9.43 -2.16
C ILE A 120 -1.13 -8.15 -2.87
N VAL A 121 -2.39 -7.76 -2.69
CA VAL A 121 -2.92 -6.48 -3.19
C VAL A 121 -2.38 -5.34 -2.32
N ILE A 122 -1.55 -4.47 -2.90
CA ILE A 122 -0.88 -3.36 -2.20
C ILE A 122 -1.31 -1.99 -2.70
N GLY A 123 -2.12 -1.96 -3.76
CA GLY A 123 -2.72 -0.75 -4.31
C GLY A 123 -3.99 -1.12 -5.07
N GLN A 124 -5.00 -0.26 -5.00
CA GLN A 124 -6.32 -0.51 -5.58
C GLN A 124 -6.95 0.82 -6.00
N GLN A 125 -7.48 0.87 -7.22
CA GLN A 125 -8.34 1.98 -7.66
C GLN A 125 -9.67 1.94 -6.91
N THR A 126 -10.08 3.08 -6.37
CA THR A 126 -11.34 3.25 -5.64
C THR A 126 -12.43 3.93 -6.47
N LEU A 127 -12.07 4.56 -7.59
CA LEU A 127 -13.04 5.11 -8.52
C LEU A 127 -13.84 3.99 -9.20
N PRO A 128 -15.18 4.04 -9.16
CA PRO A 128 -16.02 3.01 -9.77
C PRO A 128 -16.01 3.08 -11.31
N LEU A 129 -15.63 4.21 -11.89
CA LEU A 129 -15.48 4.37 -13.34
C LEU A 129 -14.01 4.21 -13.72
N VAL A 130 -13.73 3.32 -14.67
CA VAL A 130 -12.38 3.09 -15.22
C VAL A 130 -12.40 3.16 -16.73
N ASN A 131 -11.26 3.57 -17.30
CA ASN A 131 -10.99 3.53 -18.73
C ASN A 131 -9.94 2.46 -19.05
N GLU A 132 -9.90 2.00 -20.29
CA GLU A 132 -8.87 1.10 -20.78
C GLU A 132 -7.46 1.67 -20.49
N GLY A 133 -6.60 0.85 -19.89
CA GLY A 133 -5.25 1.22 -19.48
C GLY A 133 -5.13 1.85 -18.09
N ASP A 134 -6.24 2.13 -17.39
CA ASP A 134 -6.18 2.59 -16.01
C ASP A 134 -5.52 1.54 -15.10
N ALA A 135 -4.68 1.99 -14.17
CA ALA A 135 -4.08 1.13 -13.15
C ALA A 135 -5.14 0.75 -12.11
N VAL A 136 -5.51 -0.54 -12.04
CA VAL A 136 -6.61 -1.01 -11.18
C VAL A 136 -6.09 -1.65 -9.90
N PHE A 137 -5.15 -2.59 -10.01
CA PHE A 137 -4.56 -3.25 -8.84
C PHE A 137 -3.04 -3.23 -8.93
N HIS A 138 -2.37 -2.98 -7.83
CA HIS A 138 -0.93 -3.15 -7.68
C HIS A 138 -0.69 -4.39 -6.84
N LEU A 139 -0.01 -5.38 -7.40
CA LEU A 139 0.31 -6.63 -6.71
C LEU A 139 1.78 -6.67 -6.32
N ALA A 140 2.06 -7.07 -5.08
CA ALA A 140 3.40 -7.39 -4.60
C ALA A 140 3.65 -8.91 -4.62
N TYR A 141 4.86 -9.29 -5.04
CA TYR A 141 5.27 -10.68 -5.16
C TYR A 141 6.44 -11.02 -4.23
N PHE A 142 6.32 -12.15 -3.55
CA PHE A 142 7.28 -12.62 -2.55
C PHE A 142 7.79 -14.01 -2.92
N HIS A 143 9.00 -14.33 -2.44
CA HIS A 143 9.59 -15.67 -2.57
C HIS A 143 9.48 -16.51 -1.29
N LYS A 144 9.02 -15.91 -0.18
CA LYS A 144 8.87 -16.57 1.13
C LYS A 144 7.43 -17.06 1.31
N ALA A 145 7.23 -17.98 2.25
CA ALA A 145 5.91 -18.49 2.63
C ALA A 145 4.96 -17.34 2.99
N ASP A 146 3.79 -17.35 2.36
CA ASP A 146 2.80 -16.27 2.44
C ASP A 146 2.26 -16.06 3.87
N ASP A 147 2.24 -17.11 4.70
CA ASP A 147 1.74 -17.09 6.08
C ASP A 147 2.51 -16.11 6.98
N LEU A 148 3.82 -15.95 6.74
CA LEU A 148 4.63 -14.97 7.48
C LEU A 148 4.21 -13.53 7.16
N ILE A 149 3.63 -13.30 5.98
CA ILE A 149 3.28 -11.96 5.51
C ILE A 149 2.00 -11.48 6.15
N GLU A 150 0.98 -12.33 6.19
CA GLU A 150 -0.28 -12.07 6.85
C GLU A 150 -0.06 -11.74 8.33
N GLN A 151 0.71 -12.59 9.03
CA GLN A 151 1.03 -12.36 10.44
C GLN A 151 1.73 -11.00 10.67
N VAL A 152 2.67 -10.60 9.81
CA VAL A 152 3.35 -9.31 9.95
C VAL A 152 2.44 -8.12 9.66
N VAL A 153 1.48 -8.27 8.74
CA VAL A 153 0.50 -7.22 8.45
C VAL A 153 -0.49 -7.08 9.61
N GLU A 154 -1.00 -8.19 10.13
CA GLU A 154 -1.91 -8.22 11.28
C GLU A 154 -1.24 -7.64 12.54
N GLU A 155 -0.04 -8.12 12.91
CA GLU A 155 0.72 -7.60 14.06
C GLU A 155 0.96 -6.10 13.96
N PHE A 156 1.14 -5.58 12.73
CA PHE A 156 1.32 -4.15 12.50
C PHE A 156 0.02 -3.36 12.67
N ILE A 157 -1.11 -3.87 12.16
CA ILE A 157 -2.42 -3.22 12.33
C ILE A 157 -2.80 -3.19 13.81
N GLU A 158 -2.60 -4.28 14.54
CA GLU A 158 -2.84 -4.36 15.98
C GLU A 158 -2.02 -3.30 16.73
N GLU A 159 -0.71 -3.18 16.46
CA GLU A 159 0.14 -2.15 17.06
C GLU A 159 -0.40 -0.73 16.81
N LEU A 160 -0.91 -0.44 15.61
CA LEU A 160 -1.46 0.87 15.28
C LEU A 160 -2.77 1.15 16.00
N THR A 161 -3.60 0.12 16.22
CA THR A 161 -4.87 0.26 16.95
C THR A 161 -4.66 0.41 18.45
N GLU A 162 -3.65 -0.23 19.02
CA GLU A 162 -3.31 -0.17 20.45
C GLU A 162 -2.44 1.03 20.83
N ALA A 163 -1.77 1.65 19.87
CA ALA A 163 -0.98 2.83 20.14
C ALA A 163 -1.90 3.96 20.62
N ASP A 164 -1.74 4.35 21.88
CA ASP A 164 -2.30 5.56 22.48
C ASP A 164 -1.82 6.80 21.71
N LEU A 165 -2.47 7.07 20.59
CA LEU A 165 -2.16 8.17 19.70
C LEU A 165 -3.19 9.26 19.96
N GLU A 166 -2.67 10.48 20.12
CA GLU A 166 -3.48 11.70 20.16
C GLU A 166 -4.53 11.63 19.03
N PRO A 167 -5.82 11.84 19.32
CA PRO A 167 -6.86 11.76 18.31
C PRO A 167 -6.55 12.76 17.20
N LEU A 168 -6.15 12.25 16.05
CA LEU A 168 -5.95 13.05 14.86
C LEU A 168 -7.32 13.53 14.39
N THR A 169 -7.54 14.84 14.50
CA THR A 169 -8.73 15.49 13.98
C THR A 169 -8.75 15.33 12.46
N THR A 170 -9.84 14.78 11.92
CA THR A 170 -10.11 14.67 10.48
C THR A 170 -10.58 16.00 9.87
N GLY A 171 -10.22 17.13 10.47
CA GLY A 171 -10.73 18.46 10.12
C GLY A 171 -12.01 18.86 10.84
N HIS A 172 -12.60 17.98 11.65
CA HIS A 172 -13.63 18.37 12.61
C HIS A 172 -12.95 18.94 13.86
N LEU A 173 -13.08 20.25 14.07
CA LEU A 173 -12.83 20.86 15.37
C LEU A 173 -14.01 20.47 16.27
N VAL A 174 -13.75 19.66 17.29
CA VAL A 174 -14.71 19.50 18.40
C VAL A 174 -14.60 20.79 19.21
N THR A 175 -15.51 21.74 18.95
CA THR A 175 -15.65 22.93 19.76
C THR A 175 -16.07 22.50 21.16
N LEU A 176 -15.26 22.83 22.17
CA LEU A 176 -15.58 22.71 23.60
C LEU A 176 -16.76 23.62 23.97
#